data_AF-A0A6N7NQY2-F1
#
_entry.id   AF-A0A6N7NQY2-F1
#
_cell.length_a   1.000
_cell.length_b   1.000
_cell.length_c   1.000
_cell.angle_alpha   90.00
_cell.angle_beta   90.00
_cell.angle_gamma   90.00
#
_symmetry.space_group_name_H-M   'P 1'
#
loop_
_entity.id
_entity.type
_entity.pdbx_description
1 polymer ?
#
loop_
_entity_poly.entity_id
_entity_poly.type
_entity_poly.pdbx_seq_one_letter_code
_entity_poly.pdbx_strand_id
1 'polypeptide(L)'
;MNSMIRLLPLALASALPLAALAQAPSAPSAAERIAPAPHCLDARDVRQVEQETPTAIAVRDGRGQSFRIDFSAACPGVNEASALRLEAPSGWACGRPSEQVMVDGRRCGVGSVTPIDNREFASTARQSSRLYAATLPPVNVTATGKPSRGGSSPRHTFQASPAFCFATRHVRSWNEDPQGVVVETNPRRNGGNRYYRVELAGSCSILAGATSVEFQSGFQNGLICGNPGDRIVETPSGIPGDMRASTPRFARPGCSVLAVYPKDAPDQASR
;
A
#
# COMPACT_ATOMS: atom_id res chain seq x y z
N MET A 1 -65.76 -62.74 28.84
CA MET A 1 -66.82 -62.02 28.11
C MET A 1 -66.24 -60.77 27.49
N ASN A 2 -66.45 -60.64 26.18
CA ASN A 2 -66.52 -59.43 25.35
C ASN A 2 -65.26 -58.60 25.04
N SER A 3 -64.81 -58.79 23.79
CA SER A 3 -64.53 -57.79 22.74
C SER A 3 -64.78 -56.30 23.05
N MET A 4 -63.88 -55.46 22.54
CA MET A 4 -64.08 -54.50 21.43
C MET A 4 -62.81 -53.64 21.30
N ILE A 5 -61.96 -53.86 20.28
CA ILE A 5 -61.90 -53.11 19.00
C ILE A 5 -62.08 -51.59 19.16
N ARG A 6 -61.01 -50.82 18.90
CA ARG A 6 -61.06 -49.52 18.19
C ARG A 6 -59.69 -49.12 17.59
N LEU A 7 -59.61 -49.29 16.27
CA LEU A 7 -59.01 -48.47 15.19
C LEU A 7 -57.89 -47.43 15.50
N LEU A 8 -56.67 -47.74 15.01
CA LEU A 8 -55.75 -47.01 14.08
C LEU A 8 -55.80 -45.46 13.96
N PRO A 9 -54.64 -44.76 13.75
CA PRO A 9 -53.89 -44.86 12.49
C PRO A 9 -52.34 -44.80 12.53
N LEU A 10 -51.77 -45.26 11.40
CA LEU A 10 -50.37 -45.18 10.98
C LEU A 10 -49.79 -43.76 11.11
N ALA A 11 -48.56 -43.68 11.61
CA ALA A 11 -47.62 -42.63 11.25
C ALA A 11 -46.39 -43.27 10.60
N LEU A 12 -46.30 -43.17 9.26
CA LEU A 12 -45.06 -43.38 8.51
C LEU A 12 -44.12 -42.21 8.84
N ALA A 13 -43.01 -42.47 9.50
CA ALA A 13 -41.89 -41.54 9.59
C ALA A 13 -40.67 -42.15 8.90
N SER A 14 -40.40 -41.63 7.71
CA SER A 14 -39.34 -41.99 6.79
C SER A 14 -37.95 -41.77 7.40
N ALA A 15 -37.11 -42.80 7.34
CA ALA A 15 -35.70 -42.74 7.68
C ALA A 15 -34.92 -41.94 6.61
N LEU A 16 -34.22 -40.88 7.02
CA LEU A 16 -33.21 -40.18 6.23
C LEU A 16 -31.82 -40.55 6.80
N PRO A 17 -30.91 -41.15 6.01
CA PRO A 17 -29.57 -41.46 6.50
C PRO A 17 -28.73 -40.17 6.57
N LEU A 18 -28.10 -39.92 7.73
CA LEU A 18 -27.11 -38.87 7.90
C LEU A 18 -25.93 -39.13 6.95
N ALA A 19 -25.76 -38.25 5.96
CA ALA A 19 -24.56 -38.19 5.14
C ALA A 19 -23.38 -37.72 6.02
N ALA A 20 -22.34 -38.56 6.09
CA ALA A 20 -21.08 -38.25 6.73
C ALA A 20 -20.41 -37.05 6.06
N LEU A 21 -20.27 -35.95 6.79
CA LEU A 21 -19.44 -34.80 6.42
C LEU A 21 -17.98 -35.24 6.43
N ALA A 22 -17.43 -35.55 5.25
CA ALA A 22 -16.01 -35.70 5.04
C ALA A 22 -15.31 -34.39 5.39
N GLN A 23 -14.61 -34.35 6.52
CA GLN A 23 -13.74 -33.24 6.90
C GLN A 23 -12.55 -33.23 5.94
N ALA A 24 -12.49 -32.23 5.07
CA ALA A 24 -11.33 -31.99 4.23
C ALA A 24 -10.12 -31.67 5.15
N PRO A 25 -8.98 -32.35 4.99
CA PRO A 25 -7.79 -32.04 5.77
C PRO A 25 -7.35 -30.61 5.48
N SER A 26 -7.21 -29.82 6.54
CA SER A 26 -6.66 -28.47 6.50
C SER A 26 -5.24 -28.56 5.93
N ALA A 27 -4.98 -27.84 4.83
CA ALA A 27 -3.62 -27.74 4.30
C ALA A 27 -2.69 -27.19 5.39
N PRO A 28 -1.50 -27.77 5.61
CA PRO A 28 -0.55 -27.22 6.58
C PRO A 28 -0.22 -25.79 6.19
N SER A 29 -0.24 -24.88 7.17
CA SER A 29 0.30 -23.53 6.99
C SER A 29 1.74 -23.67 6.49
N ALA A 30 2.06 -23.06 5.35
CA ALA A 30 3.41 -23.09 4.81
C ALA A 30 4.39 -22.68 5.90
N ALA A 31 5.32 -23.58 6.24
CA ALA A 31 6.32 -23.32 7.27
C ALA A 31 7.04 -22.01 6.94
N GLU A 32 7.14 -21.12 7.92
CA GLU A 32 7.80 -19.83 7.73
C GLU A 32 9.25 -20.07 7.29
N ARG A 33 9.58 -19.61 6.08
CA ARG A 33 10.96 -19.72 5.59
C ARG A 33 11.83 -18.71 6.32
N ILE A 34 12.95 -19.18 6.84
CA ILE A 34 13.91 -18.38 7.60
C ILE A 34 14.99 -17.87 6.63
N ALA A 35 15.22 -16.56 6.64
CA ALA A 35 16.26 -15.94 5.83
C ALA A 35 17.66 -16.38 6.32
N PRO A 36 18.60 -16.71 5.41
CA PRO A 36 19.96 -17.07 5.80
C PRO A 36 20.73 -15.94 6.51
N ALA A 37 20.38 -14.69 6.21
CA ALA A 37 20.94 -13.49 6.83
C ALA A 37 19.93 -12.33 6.70
N PRO A 38 20.04 -11.25 7.52
CA PRO A 38 19.07 -10.15 7.51
C PRO A 38 18.91 -9.40 6.17
N HIS A 39 19.94 -9.43 5.33
CA HIS A 39 19.92 -8.78 4.01
C HIS A 39 19.39 -9.69 2.89
N CYS A 40 19.10 -10.96 3.18
CA CYS A 40 18.65 -11.91 2.18
C CYS A 40 17.16 -11.73 1.89
N LEU A 41 16.85 -11.35 0.65
CA LEU A 41 15.49 -11.21 0.13
C LEU A 41 14.94 -12.56 -0.33
N ASP A 42 13.70 -12.86 0.01
CA ASP A 42 13.01 -14.05 -0.51
C ASP A 42 12.59 -13.84 -1.97
N ALA A 43 13.29 -14.52 -2.89
CA ALA A 43 13.09 -14.36 -4.33
C ALA A 43 11.69 -14.77 -4.81
N ARG A 44 10.94 -15.55 -4.01
CA ARG A 44 9.60 -16.04 -4.36
C ARG A 44 8.48 -15.17 -3.81
N ASP A 45 8.79 -14.26 -2.90
CA ASP A 45 7.79 -13.41 -2.22
C ASP A 45 7.94 -11.93 -2.57
N VAL A 46 8.51 -11.63 -3.74
CA VAL A 46 8.59 -10.27 -4.28
C VAL A 46 7.18 -9.77 -4.63
N ARG A 47 6.79 -8.62 -4.07
CA ARG A 47 5.45 -8.03 -4.26
C ARG A 47 5.46 -6.73 -5.05
N GLN A 48 6.53 -5.96 -4.95
CA GLN A 48 6.66 -4.69 -5.64
C GLN A 48 8.12 -4.47 -6.03
N VAL A 49 8.34 -3.93 -7.23
CA VAL A 49 9.66 -3.55 -7.74
C VAL A 49 9.56 -2.18 -8.36
N GLU A 50 10.56 -1.34 -8.10
CA GLU A 50 10.66 0.03 -8.57
C GLU A 50 12.08 0.26 -9.12
N GLN A 51 12.19 0.68 -10.37
CA GLN A 51 13.47 1.07 -10.93
C GLN A 51 13.93 2.41 -10.36
N GLU A 52 15.07 2.39 -9.69
CA GLU A 52 15.69 3.61 -9.16
C GLU A 52 16.62 4.24 -10.19
N THR A 53 17.48 3.40 -10.77
CA THR A 53 18.44 3.77 -11.81
C THR A 53 18.58 2.62 -12.82
N PRO A 54 19.27 2.80 -13.95
CA PRO A 54 19.60 1.68 -14.82
C PRO A 54 20.38 0.57 -14.12
N THR A 55 21.06 0.83 -13.00
CA THR A 55 21.88 -0.17 -12.29
C THR A 55 21.29 -0.58 -10.94
N ALA A 56 20.11 -0.11 -10.56
CA ALA A 56 19.53 -0.42 -9.26
C ALA A 56 18.00 -0.45 -9.27
N ILE A 57 17.44 -1.37 -8.48
CA ILE A 57 16.00 -1.47 -8.23
C ILE A 57 15.76 -1.51 -6.71
N ALA A 58 14.63 -0.97 -6.29
CA ALA A 58 14.07 -1.21 -4.96
C ALA A 58 13.01 -2.30 -5.05
N VAL A 59 13.03 -3.23 -4.11
CA VAL A 59 12.14 -4.39 -4.04
C VAL A 59 11.46 -4.40 -2.68
N ARG A 60 10.17 -4.73 -2.65
CA ARG A 60 9.45 -5.01 -1.41
C ARG A 60 8.85 -6.41 -1.43
N ASP A 61 9.04 -7.14 -0.35
CA ASP A 61 8.55 -8.50 -0.19
C ASP A 61 7.12 -8.56 0.40
N GLY A 62 6.61 -9.78 0.62
CA GLY A 62 5.27 -9.99 1.19
C GLY A 62 5.18 -9.73 2.70
N ARG A 63 6.32 -9.59 3.39
CA ARG A 63 6.39 -9.18 4.79
C ARG A 63 6.43 -7.66 4.95
N GLY A 64 6.56 -6.94 3.84
CA GLY A 64 6.70 -5.49 3.82
C GLY A 64 8.13 -5.00 4.07
N GLN A 65 9.11 -5.90 4.05
CA GLN A 65 10.53 -5.53 4.10
C GLN A 65 10.98 -5.04 2.73
N SER A 66 11.81 -4.00 2.74
CA SER A 66 12.32 -3.38 1.53
C SER A 66 13.82 -3.63 1.38
N PHE A 67 14.24 -3.82 0.14
CA PHE A 67 15.62 -4.09 -0.23
C PHE A 67 15.97 -3.29 -1.47
N ARG A 68 17.21 -2.80 -1.53
CA ARG A 68 17.85 -2.35 -2.75
C ARG A 68 18.62 -3.50 -3.36
N ILE A 69 18.47 -3.70 -4.67
CA ILE A 69 19.30 -4.60 -5.46
C ILE A 69 20.09 -3.75 -6.44
N ASP A 70 21.41 -3.76 -6.30
CA ASP A 70 22.31 -3.21 -7.31
C ASP A 70 22.69 -4.30 -8.31
N PHE A 71 22.63 -3.97 -9.59
CA PHE A 71 23.02 -4.86 -10.68
C PHE A 71 24.51 -4.78 -10.96
N SER A 72 25.10 -5.87 -11.43
CA SER A 72 26.49 -5.91 -11.87
C SER A 72 26.75 -5.10 -13.16
N ALA A 73 25.70 -4.84 -13.93
CA ALA A 73 25.70 -4.01 -15.13
C ALA A 73 24.34 -3.33 -15.33
N ALA A 74 24.28 -2.31 -16.20
CA ALA A 74 23.03 -1.62 -16.47
C ALA A 74 21.93 -2.56 -17.00
N CYS A 75 20.79 -2.54 -16.33
CA CYS A 75 19.55 -3.23 -16.62
C CYS A 75 18.36 -2.23 -16.63
N PRO A 76 18.26 -1.38 -17.66
CA PRO A 76 17.11 -0.48 -17.82
C PRO A 76 15.84 -1.27 -18.22
N GLY A 77 14.67 -0.67 -17.99
CA GLY A 77 13.38 -1.19 -18.47
C GLY A 77 12.69 -2.16 -17.51
N VAL A 78 12.98 -2.06 -16.21
CA VAL A 78 12.43 -2.98 -15.19
C VAL A 78 10.96 -2.70 -14.93
N ASN A 79 10.55 -1.43 -14.92
CA ASN A 79 9.18 -1.04 -14.61
C ASN A 79 8.21 -1.30 -15.76
N GLU A 80 8.71 -1.27 -16.99
CA GLU A 80 7.96 -1.52 -18.21
C GLU A 80 7.89 -3.00 -18.57
N ALA A 81 8.62 -3.85 -17.84
CA ALA A 81 8.74 -5.26 -18.14
C ALA A 81 7.40 -5.99 -17.97
N SER A 82 7.05 -6.80 -18.95
CA SER A 82 5.84 -7.64 -18.91
C SER A 82 6.00 -8.85 -17.98
N ALA A 83 7.24 -9.32 -17.83
CA ALA A 83 7.61 -10.44 -16.96
C ALA A 83 8.88 -10.09 -16.19
N LEU A 84 8.78 -10.11 -14.87
CA LEU A 84 9.89 -9.91 -13.95
C LEU A 84 10.01 -11.11 -13.00
N ARG A 85 11.23 -11.62 -12.80
CA ARG A 85 11.49 -12.70 -11.83
C ARG A 85 12.85 -12.55 -11.20
N LEU A 86 12.92 -12.62 -9.87
CA LEU A 86 14.19 -12.79 -9.17
C LEU A 86 14.54 -14.29 -9.14
N GLU A 87 15.67 -14.66 -9.71
CA GLU A 87 16.20 -16.02 -9.72
C GLU A 87 17.39 -16.11 -8.78
N ALA A 88 17.19 -16.87 -7.70
CA ALA A 88 18.22 -17.19 -6.73
C ALA A 88 18.25 -18.71 -6.50
N PRO A 89 19.40 -19.40 -6.63
CA PRO A 89 19.47 -20.87 -6.58
C PRO A 89 18.85 -21.50 -5.32
N SER A 90 18.98 -20.86 -4.16
CA SER A 90 18.42 -21.31 -2.88
C SER A 90 17.04 -20.70 -2.56
N GLY A 91 16.48 -19.90 -3.47
CA GLY A 91 15.26 -19.11 -3.24
C GLY A 91 15.48 -17.84 -2.43
N TRP A 92 16.73 -17.49 -2.10
CA TRP A 92 17.12 -16.29 -1.36
C TRP A 92 18.16 -15.50 -2.15
N ALA A 93 17.86 -14.24 -2.46
CA ALA A 93 18.82 -13.33 -3.06
C ALA A 93 19.59 -12.60 -1.96
N CYS A 94 20.89 -12.87 -1.85
CA CYS A 94 21.77 -12.31 -0.82
C CYS A 94 22.95 -11.51 -1.42
N GLY A 95 22.94 -11.24 -2.73
CA GLY A 95 24.03 -10.54 -3.43
C GLY A 95 25.10 -11.46 -4.01
N ARG A 96 24.77 -12.70 -4.36
CA ARG A 96 25.73 -13.67 -4.91
C ARG A 96 25.81 -13.57 -6.44
N PRO A 97 26.98 -13.84 -7.06
CA PRO A 97 27.14 -13.78 -8.52
C PRO A 97 26.22 -14.73 -9.33
N SER A 98 25.70 -15.78 -8.69
CA SER A 98 24.76 -16.73 -9.30
C SER A 98 23.31 -16.23 -9.31
N GLU A 99 23.03 -15.09 -8.70
CA GLU A 99 21.69 -14.51 -8.59
C GLU A 99 21.45 -13.52 -9.74
N GLN A 100 20.23 -13.53 -10.28
CA GLN A 100 19.88 -12.71 -11.43
C GLN A 100 18.42 -12.27 -11.37
N VAL A 101 18.15 -11.08 -11.89
CA VAL A 101 16.79 -10.61 -12.19
C VAL A 101 16.54 -10.85 -13.67
N MET A 102 15.50 -11.64 -13.96
CA MET A 102 15.00 -11.84 -15.31
C MET A 102 14.01 -10.74 -15.64
N VAL A 103 14.29 -9.99 -16.71
CA VAL A 103 13.48 -8.88 -17.22
C VAL A 103 13.12 -9.18 -18.67
N ASP A 104 11.88 -9.61 -18.92
CA ASP A 104 11.42 -10.04 -20.26
C ASP A 104 12.39 -11.03 -20.95
N GLY A 105 12.93 -11.97 -20.18
CA GLY A 105 13.90 -12.97 -20.64
C GLY A 105 15.36 -12.50 -20.68
N ARG A 106 15.63 -11.20 -20.50
CA ARG A 106 17.00 -10.68 -20.34
C ARG A 106 17.49 -10.92 -18.91
N ARG A 107 18.73 -11.39 -18.79
CA ARG A 107 19.40 -11.64 -17.52
C ARG A 107 20.10 -10.37 -17.04
N CYS A 108 19.76 -9.94 -15.84
CA CYS A 108 20.43 -8.85 -15.14
C CYS A 108 21.08 -9.40 -13.88
N GLY A 109 22.41 -9.49 -13.89
CA GLY A 109 23.16 -10.05 -12.77
C GLY A 109 23.00 -9.20 -11.52
N VAL A 110 22.75 -9.85 -10.38
CA VAL A 110 22.72 -9.19 -9.08
C VAL A 110 24.16 -8.96 -8.62
N GLY A 111 24.47 -7.72 -8.24
CA GLY A 111 25.76 -7.33 -7.68
C GLY A 111 25.72 -7.22 -6.15
N SER A 112 24.65 -6.66 -5.58
CA SER A 112 24.44 -6.64 -4.13
C SER A 112 22.96 -6.59 -3.76
N VAL A 113 22.64 -7.00 -2.54
CA VAL A 113 21.30 -6.88 -1.94
C VAL A 113 21.46 -6.25 -0.56
N THR A 114 20.83 -5.09 -0.37
CA THR A 114 20.96 -4.29 0.86
C THR A 114 19.57 -3.98 1.40
N PRO A 115 19.28 -4.22 2.70
CA PRO A 115 18.01 -3.80 3.28
C PRO A 115 17.90 -2.27 3.27
N ILE A 116 16.73 -1.75 2.96
CA ILE A 116 16.41 -0.32 3.00
C ILE A 116 15.14 -0.10 3.82
N ASP A 117 14.99 1.09 4.37
CA ASP A 117 13.79 1.42 5.15
C ASP A 117 12.59 1.77 4.24
N ASN A 118 11.41 1.86 4.86
CA ASN A 118 10.18 2.20 4.14
C ASN A 118 10.20 3.63 3.57
N ARG A 119 10.99 4.54 4.14
CA ARG A 119 11.14 5.92 3.67
C ARG A 119 11.93 5.96 2.36
N GLU A 120 13.03 5.25 2.30
CA GLU A 120 13.89 5.10 1.12
C GLU A 120 13.11 4.41 0.00
N PHE A 121 12.43 3.29 0.30
CA PHE A 121 11.58 2.62 -0.69
C PHE A 121 10.48 3.55 -1.24
N ALA A 122 9.79 4.30 -0.38
CA ALA A 122 8.75 5.24 -0.79
C ALA A 122 9.31 6.38 -1.66
N SER A 123 10.51 6.88 -1.33
CA SER A 123 11.21 7.88 -2.13
C SER A 123 11.52 7.34 -3.53
N THR A 124 12.09 6.13 -3.61
CA THR A 124 12.38 5.45 -4.88
C THR A 124 11.10 5.20 -5.69
N ALA A 125 10.05 4.65 -5.07
CA ALA A 125 8.76 4.43 -5.72
C ALA A 125 8.15 5.73 -6.27
N ARG A 126 8.27 6.83 -5.51
CA ARG A 126 7.79 8.14 -5.96
C ARG A 126 8.61 8.67 -7.13
N GLN A 127 9.93 8.58 -7.09
CA GLN A 127 10.79 9.01 -8.19
C GLN A 127 10.56 8.15 -9.44
N SER A 128 10.53 6.83 -9.27
CA SER A 128 10.18 5.84 -10.28
C SER A 128 8.85 6.18 -10.95
N SER A 129 7.80 6.46 -10.17
CA SER A 129 6.49 6.84 -10.71
C SER A 129 6.48 8.13 -11.53
N ARG A 130 7.48 9.01 -11.38
CA ARG A 130 7.60 10.24 -12.18
C ARG A 130 8.41 10.02 -13.45
N LEU A 131 9.44 9.20 -13.36
CA LEU A 131 10.35 8.91 -14.48
C LEU A 131 9.76 7.91 -15.47
N TYR A 132 9.01 6.92 -14.96
CA TYR A 132 8.54 5.77 -15.72
C TYR A 132 7.00 5.69 -15.77
N ALA A 133 6.30 6.78 -15.42
CA ALA A 133 4.86 6.85 -15.65
C ALA A 133 4.58 6.78 -17.14
N ALA A 134 3.70 5.85 -17.54
CA ALA A 134 3.13 5.85 -18.87
C ALA A 134 2.38 7.17 -19.10
N THR A 135 2.98 8.07 -19.88
CA THR A 135 2.31 9.31 -20.28
C THR A 135 1.20 8.95 -21.26
N LEU A 136 0.01 9.49 -21.05
CA LEU A 136 -1.07 9.38 -22.03
C LEU A 136 -0.58 9.91 -23.40
N PRO A 137 -1.04 9.33 -24.52
CA PRO A 137 -0.74 9.89 -25.84
C PRO A 137 -1.06 11.40 -25.87
N PRO A 138 -0.23 12.22 -26.53
CA PRO A 138 -0.48 13.65 -26.62
C PRO A 138 -1.85 13.90 -27.26
N VAL A 139 -2.72 14.61 -26.54
CA VAL A 139 -4.04 15.00 -27.04
C VAL A 139 -3.92 16.37 -27.68
N ASN A 140 -4.20 16.46 -28.98
CA ASN A 140 -4.38 17.75 -29.65
C ASN A 140 -5.73 18.34 -29.23
N VAL A 141 -5.70 19.41 -28.44
CA VAL A 141 -6.92 20.12 -28.01
C VAL A 141 -7.39 21.03 -29.15
N THR A 142 -8.18 20.48 -30.07
CA THR A 142 -8.85 21.24 -31.13
C THR A 142 -10.35 21.32 -30.83
N ALA A 143 -10.73 22.21 -29.89
CA ALA A 143 -12.02 22.93 -29.83
C ALA A 143 -12.45 23.29 -28.39
N THR A 144 -13.06 24.47 -28.27
CA THR A 144 -13.93 24.90 -27.17
C THR A 144 -15.25 24.10 -27.17
N GLY A 145 -15.25 22.90 -26.59
CA GLY A 145 -16.44 22.03 -26.50
C GLY A 145 -17.19 22.15 -25.17
N LYS A 146 -18.53 22.31 -25.24
CA LYS A 146 -19.46 22.26 -24.10
C LYS A 146 -19.35 20.92 -23.34
N PRO A 147 -19.62 20.91 -22.01
CA PRO A 147 -19.47 19.72 -21.18
C PRO A 147 -20.48 18.63 -21.56
N SER A 148 -19.99 17.55 -22.18
CA SER A 148 -20.79 16.35 -22.43
C SER A 148 -20.94 15.57 -21.11
N ARG A 149 -22.15 15.59 -20.53
CA ARG A 149 -22.58 14.66 -19.49
C ARG A 149 -22.99 13.36 -20.19
N GLY A 150 -22.16 12.33 -20.16
CA GLY A 150 -22.59 11.04 -20.71
C GLY A 150 -21.56 9.92 -20.86
N GLY A 151 -20.32 10.07 -20.38
CA GLY A 151 -19.33 9.00 -20.44
C GLY A 151 -19.42 8.06 -19.24
N SER A 152 -19.98 6.86 -19.42
CA SER A 152 -19.85 5.74 -18.49
C SER A 152 -18.44 5.16 -18.59
N SER A 153 -17.44 5.94 -18.18
CA SER A 153 -16.09 5.44 -17.92
C SER A 153 -16.08 4.95 -16.47
N PRO A 154 -15.54 3.76 -16.16
CA PRO A 154 -15.32 3.36 -14.77
C PRO A 154 -14.61 4.53 -14.09
N ARG A 155 -15.13 4.99 -12.95
CA ARG A 155 -14.44 5.99 -12.13
C ARG A 155 -13.13 5.35 -11.64
N HIS A 156 -12.09 5.37 -12.46
CA HIS A 156 -10.75 5.01 -12.07
C HIS A 156 -10.31 6.08 -11.08
N THR A 157 -10.52 5.81 -9.79
CA THR A 157 -9.92 6.60 -8.73
C THR A 157 -8.40 6.58 -8.95
N PHE A 158 -7.78 7.75 -8.98
CA PHE A 158 -6.36 7.95 -9.28
C PHE A 158 -5.43 6.85 -8.71
N GLN A 159 -4.57 6.35 -9.60
CA GLN A 159 -3.58 5.29 -9.43
C GLN A 159 -2.30 5.79 -8.74
N ALA A 160 -2.39 6.38 -7.55
CA ALA A 160 -1.18 6.71 -6.79
C ALA A 160 -0.74 5.51 -5.96
N SER A 161 0.57 5.24 -5.91
CA SER A 161 1.10 4.06 -5.22
C SER A 161 0.88 4.16 -3.70
N PRO A 162 0.34 3.11 -3.04
CA PRO A 162 0.20 3.07 -1.59
C PRO A 162 1.56 3.02 -0.88
N ALA A 163 2.68 2.88 -1.61
CA ALA A 163 4.02 2.99 -1.07
C ALA A 163 4.37 4.41 -0.61
N PHE A 164 3.77 5.45 -1.19
CA PHE A 164 4.07 6.84 -0.84
C PHE A 164 2.83 7.75 -0.76
N CYS A 165 1.63 7.20 -0.84
CA CYS A 165 0.38 7.96 -0.77
C CYS A 165 -0.65 7.29 0.14
N PHE A 166 -1.48 8.09 0.81
CA PHE A 166 -2.75 7.64 1.37
C PHE A 166 -3.90 8.57 0.96
N ALA A 167 -5.11 8.03 0.96
CA ALA A 167 -6.32 8.80 0.68
C ALA A 167 -6.91 9.39 1.97
N THR A 168 -7.13 10.71 1.98
CA THR A 168 -7.61 11.46 3.16
C THR A 168 -8.97 10.98 3.64
N ARG A 169 -9.87 10.62 2.71
CA ARG A 169 -11.20 10.04 3.01
C ARG A 169 -11.18 8.71 3.77
N HIS A 170 -10.02 8.03 3.81
CA HIS A 170 -9.85 6.75 4.50
C HIS A 170 -9.05 6.86 5.79
N VAL A 171 -8.71 8.09 6.21
CA VAL A 171 -8.08 8.37 7.50
C VAL A 171 -9.08 8.10 8.62
N ARG A 172 -8.64 7.35 9.63
CA ARG A 172 -9.44 6.95 10.80
C ARG A 172 -9.00 7.69 12.06
N SER A 173 -7.69 7.81 12.24
CA SER A 173 -7.08 8.49 13.37
C SER A 173 -5.74 9.05 12.94
N TRP A 174 -5.22 9.96 13.75
CA TRP A 174 -3.88 10.50 13.60
C TRP A 174 -3.32 10.76 14.99
N ASN A 175 -2.00 10.74 15.11
CA ASN A 175 -1.31 11.19 16.31
C ASN A 175 0.04 11.79 15.91
N GLU A 176 0.60 12.64 16.76
CA GLU A 176 1.97 13.12 16.63
C GLU A 176 2.91 12.25 17.47
N ASP A 177 4.14 12.08 17.00
CA ASP A 177 5.27 11.58 17.78
C ASP A 177 6.54 12.36 17.37
N PRO A 178 7.70 12.15 18.02
CA PRO A 178 8.91 12.92 17.73
C PRO A 178 9.42 12.84 16.27
N GLN A 179 8.98 11.86 15.48
CA GLN A 179 9.37 11.71 14.08
C GLN A 179 8.36 12.35 13.10
N GLY A 180 7.26 12.94 13.60
CA GLY A 180 6.24 13.59 12.80
C GLY A 180 4.84 13.04 13.10
N VAL A 181 3.98 12.95 12.09
CA VAL A 181 2.60 12.48 12.26
C VAL A 181 2.48 11.02 11.85
N VAL A 182 1.75 10.24 12.64
CA VAL A 182 1.29 8.90 12.27
C VAL A 182 -0.19 8.99 11.91
N VAL A 183 -0.54 8.42 10.76
CA VAL A 183 -1.92 8.37 10.26
C VAL A 183 -2.36 6.92 10.21
N GLU A 184 -3.49 6.62 10.86
CA GLU A 184 -4.16 5.34 10.69
C GLU A 184 -5.16 5.43 9.54
N THR A 185 -5.12 4.44 8.65
CA THR A 185 -6.02 4.33 7.50
C THR A 185 -6.66 2.94 7.43
N ASN A 186 -7.62 2.77 6.52
CA ASN A 186 -8.17 1.45 6.22
C ASN A 186 -7.18 0.64 5.33
N PRO A 187 -6.58 -0.47 5.81
CA PRO A 187 -5.57 -1.22 5.05
C PRO A 187 -6.13 -1.83 3.75
N ARG A 188 -7.42 -2.19 3.73
CA ARG A 188 -8.11 -2.73 2.53
C ARG A 188 -8.22 -1.73 1.38
N ARG A 189 -7.85 -0.47 1.61
CA ARG A 189 -7.93 0.63 0.64
C ARG A 189 -6.57 1.31 0.40
N ASN A 190 -5.50 0.85 1.06
CA ASN A 190 -4.15 1.44 1.00
C ASN A 190 -3.05 0.36 0.89
N GLY A 191 -3.24 -0.62 0.02
CA GLY A 191 -2.22 -1.64 -0.27
C GLY A 191 -1.82 -2.51 0.93
N GLY A 192 -2.72 -2.71 1.91
CA GLY A 192 -2.44 -3.45 3.14
C GLY A 192 -1.87 -2.60 4.28
N ASN A 193 -1.46 -1.35 4.01
CA ASN A 193 -0.85 -0.48 5.02
C ASN A 193 -1.92 0.12 5.93
N ARG A 194 -1.82 -0.14 7.24
CA ARG A 194 -2.69 0.45 8.24
C ARG A 194 -2.17 1.80 8.74
N TYR A 195 -0.87 1.92 8.92
CA TYR A 195 -0.23 3.11 9.48
C TYR A 195 0.71 3.74 8.46
N TYR A 196 0.64 5.06 8.34
CA TYR A 196 1.55 5.87 7.55
C TYR A 196 2.29 6.84 8.44
N ARG A 197 3.60 6.97 8.22
CA ARG A 197 4.39 8.10 8.69
C ARG A 197 4.22 9.25 7.71
N VAL A 198 4.03 10.44 8.26
CA VAL A 198 3.96 11.72 7.54
C VAL A 198 5.04 12.62 8.11
N GLU A 199 6.09 12.83 7.31
CA GLU A 199 7.18 13.75 7.65
C GLU A 199 6.78 15.18 7.31
N LEU A 200 7.05 16.10 8.23
CA LEU A 200 6.75 17.51 8.09
C LEU A 200 8.01 18.31 7.77
N ALA A 201 7.84 19.46 7.13
CA ALA A 201 8.96 20.34 6.75
C ALA A 201 9.70 20.99 7.94
N GLY A 202 9.21 20.80 9.16
CA GLY A 202 9.77 21.29 10.39
C GLY A 202 8.80 21.05 11.55
N SER A 203 9.14 21.59 12.73
CA SER A 203 8.24 21.60 13.87
C SER A 203 6.92 22.29 13.52
N CYS A 204 5.79 21.65 13.79
CA CYS A 204 4.49 22.25 13.52
C CYS A 204 3.70 22.49 14.81
N SER A 205 3.84 23.68 15.38
CA SER A 205 3.15 24.08 16.61
C SER A 205 1.62 24.06 16.49
N ILE A 206 1.08 24.08 15.26
CA ILE A 206 -0.36 23.97 14.99
C ILE A 206 -0.91 22.60 15.42
N LEU A 207 -0.08 21.56 15.46
CA LEU A 207 -0.49 20.22 15.90
C LEU A 207 -0.48 20.08 17.42
N ALA A 208 0.28 20.94 18.12
CA ALA A 208 0.37 20.92 19.57
C ALA A 208 -1.00 21.26 20.19
N GLY A 209 -1.66 20.25 20.75
CA GLY A 209 -2.99 20.39 21.34
C GLY A 209 -4.16 20.39 20.33
N ALA A 210 -3.90 20.16 19.04
CA ALA A 210 -4.95 20.03 18.04
C ALA A 210 -5.80 18.78 18.31
N THR A 211 -7.11 18.96 18.45
CA THR A 211 -8.06 17.85 18.62
C THR A 211 -8.51 17.26 17.29
N SER A 212 -8.39 18.02 16.22
CA SER A 212 -8.85 17.65 14.88
C SER A 212 -8.05 18.36 13.81
N VAL A 213 -7.71 17.64 12.75
CA VAL A 213 -6.94 18.14 11.61
C VAL A 213 -7.58 17.73 10.30
N GLU A 214 -7.34 18.51 9.26
CA GLU A 214 -7.66 18.20 7.88
C GLU A 214 -6.36 18.05 7.09
N PHE A 215 -6.27 16.93 6.37
CA PHE A 215 -5.22 16.68 5.40
C PHE A 215 -5.61 17.29 4.06
N GLN A 216 -4.86 18.30 3.61
CA GLN A 216 -5.13 19.02 2.37
C GLN A 216 -4.12 18.60 1.30
N SER A 217 -4.64 18.12 0.18
CA SER A 217 -3.84 17.73 -0.99
C SER A 217 -3.48 18.96 -1.82
N GLY A 218 -2.21 19.12 -2.16
CA GLY A 218 -1.74 20.20 -3.05
C GLY A 218 -2.34 20.10 -4.45
N PHE A 219 -2.65 18.88 -4.91
CA PHE A 219 -3.29 18.63 -6.20
C PHE A 219 -4.83 18.50 -6.12
N GLN A 220 -5.42 18.78 -4.96
CA GLN A 220 -6.87 18.74 -4.74
C GLN A 220 -7.55 17.42 -5.16
N ASN A 221 -6.79 16.32 -5.14
CA ASN A 221 -7.26 15.00 -5.55
C ASN A 221 -7.60 14.08 -4.35
N GLY A 222 -7.49 14.61 -3.12
CA GLY A 222 -7.76 13.88 -1.89
C GLY A 222 -6.69 12.84 -1.52
N LEU A 223 -5.49 12.95 -2.08
CA LEU A 223 -4.32 12.13 -1.75
C LEU A 223 -3.23 13.00 -1.12
N ILE A 224 -2.61 12.48 -0.07
CA ILE A 224 -1.39 13.04 0.50
C ILE A 224 -0.25 12.12 0.13
N CYS A 225 0.72 12.66 -0.60
CA CYS A 225 1.84 11.93 -1.16
C CYS A 225 3.19 12.60 -0.87
N GLY A 226 3.18 13.69 -0.09
CA GLY A 226 4.31 14.60 0.09
C GLY A 226 4.60 15.47 -1.14
N ASN A 227 3.59 15.68 -2.00
CA ASN A 227 3.73 16.59 -3.12
C ASN A 227 3.78 18.04 -2.62
N PRO A 228 4.38 18.96 -3.39
CA PRO A 228 4.26 20.38 -3.09
C PRO A 228 2.79 20.79 -2.88
N GLY A 229 2.53 21.50 -1.78
CA GLY A 229 1.19 21.92 -1.38
C GLY A 229 0.42 20.91 -0.53
N ASP A 230 0.89 19.67 -0.39
CA ASP A 230 0.34 18.75 0.62
C ASP A 230 0.63 19.29 2.02
N ARG A 231 -0.41 19.39 2.85
CA ARG A 231 -0.28 19.96 4.19
C ARG A 231 -1.33 19.45 5.17
N ILE A 232 -1.03 19.58 6.45
CA ILE A 232 -1.95 19.33 7.55
C ILE A 232 -2.40 20.68 8.11
N VAL A 233 -3.71 20.89 8.22
CA VAL A 233 -4.26 22.10 8.86
C VAL A 233 -5.11 21.70 10.05
N GLU A 234 -5.13 22.51 11.10
CA GLU A 234 -6.07 22.33 12.20
C GLU A 234 -7.48 22.69 11.74
N THR A 235 -8.46 21.85 12.10
CA THR A 235 -9.86 22.16 11.83
C THR A 235 -10.42 23.15 12.87
N PRO A 236 -11.42 23.97 12.51
CA PRO A 236 -12.05 24.86 13.47
C PRO A 236 -12.57 24.07 14.67
N SER A 237 -12.30 24.58 15.86
CA SER A 237 -12.63 23.98 17.15
C SER A 237 -14.14 23.88 17.43
N GLY A 238 -14.97 24.54 16.60
CA GLY A 238 -16.42 24.66 16.82
C GLY A 238 -16.80 25.67 17.90
N ILE A 239 -15.81 26.34 18.53
CA ILE A 239 -16.02 27.38 19.54
C ILE A 239 -16.46 28.69 18.85
N PRO A 240 -17.49 29.39 19.36
CA PRO A 240 -17.87 30.70 18.84
C PRO A 240 -16.69 31.68 18.85
N GLY A 241 -16.43 32.33 17.72
CA GLY A 241 -15.31 33.27 17.57
C GLY A 241 -13.99 32.65 17.07
N ASP A 242 -13.94 31.35 16.79
CA ASP A 242 -12.77 30.74 16.15
C ASP A 242 -12.59 31.28 14.72
N MET A 243 -11.61 32.18 14.54
CA MET A 243 -11.34 32.81 13.24
C MET A 243 -10.97 31.79 12.14
N ARG A 244 -10.57 30.56 12.48
CA ARG A 244 -10.35 29.49 11.49
C ARG A 244 -11.64 29.14 10.74
N ALA A 245 -12.80 29.27 11.37
CA ALA A 245 -14.09 29.02 10.76
C ALA A 245 -14.38 29.99 9.60
N SER A 246 -13.97 31.27 9.75
CA SER A 246 -14.12 32.32 8.74
C SER A 246 -12.95 32.40 7.76
N THR A 247 -11.81 31.78 8.06
CA THR A 247 -10.62 31.78 7.21
C THR A 247 -10.76 30.75 6.08
N PRO A 248 -10.61 31.15 4.80
CA PRO A 248 -10.63 30.21 3.67
C PRO A 248 -9.59 29.10 3.84
N ARG A 249 -9.94 27.87 3.44
CA ARG A 249 -9.08 26.68 3.67
C ARG A 249 -7.65 26.86 3.16
N PHE A 250 -7.47 27.49 2.00
CA PHE A 250 -6.15 27.72 1.40
C PHE A 250 -5.27 28.69 2.21
N ALA A 251 -5.87 29.64 2.93
CA ALA A 251 -5.17 30.66 3.73
C ALA A 251 -4.92 30.23 5.18
N ARG A 252 -5.43 29.06 5.60
CA ARG A 252 -5.20 28.55 6.95
C ARG A 252 -3.73 28.20 7.15
N PRO A 253 -3.13 28.57 8.29
CA PRO A 253 -1.83 28.05 8.70
C PRO A 253 -1.85 26.52 8.69
N GLY A 254 -0.75 25.91 8.27
CA GLY A 254 -0.63 24.45 8.21
C GLY A 254 0.80 23.98 8.16
N CYS A 255 0.96 22.68 8.39
CA CYS A 255 2.23 21.96 8.34
C CYS A 255 2.44 21.40 6.95
N SER A 256 3.47 21.83 6.25
CA SER A 256 3.83 21.25 4.95
C SER A 256 4.28 19.79 5.12
N VAL A 257 3.75 18.89 4.29
CA VAL A 257 4.15 17.48 4.24
C VAL A 257 5.30 17.32 3.27
N LEU A 258 6.41 16.72 3.71
CA LEU A 258 7.57 16.41 2.87
C LEU A 258 7.49 15.01 2.27
N ALA A 259 7.19 14.02 3.11
CA ALA A 259 7.20 12.63 2.73
C ALA A 259 6.09 11.86 3.44
N VAL A 260 5.66 10.78 2.80
CA VAL A 260 4.65 9.86 3.29
C VAL A 260 5.14 8.45 2.97
N TYR A 261 5.10 7.56 3.95
CA TYR A 261 5.47 6.17 3.75
C TYR A 261 4.78 5.28 4.79
N PRO A 262 4.54 3.99 4.49
CA PRO A 262 4.08 3.04 5.48
C PRO A 262 4.98 3.06 6.71
N LYS A 263 4.38 3.16 7.89
CA LYS A 263 5.11 2.99 9.15
C LYS A 263 5.43 1.51 9.30
N ASP A 264 6.64 1.19 9.75
CA ASP A 264 7.02 -0.18 10.07
C ASP A 264 5.96 -0.80 10.99
N ALA A 265 5.56 -2.03 10.70
CA ALA A 265 4.75 -2.78 11.65
C ALA A 265 5.59 -2.91 12.93
N PRO A 266 5.07 -2.54 14.12
CA PRO A 266 5.79 -2.85 15.34
C PRO A 266 6.03 -4.36 15.35
N ASP A 267 7.28 -4.76 15.59
CA ASP A 267 7.71 -6.16 15.61
C ASP A 267 6.60 -7.05 16.18
N GLN A 268 6.12 -8.00 15.38
CA GLN A 268 5.31 -9.10 15.89
C GLN A 268 6.11 -10.05 16.81
N ALA A 269 7.29 -9.63 17.28
CA ALA A 269 8.12 -10.33 18.25
C ALA A 269 7.71 -10.09 19.71
N SER A 270 6.58 -9.39 19.96
CA SER A 270 6.03 -9.18 21.31
C SER A 270 4.64 -9.81 21.52
N ARG A 271 4.30 -10.87 20.78
CA ARG A 271 3.11 -11.70 21.07
C ARG A 271 3.48 -13.17 21.17
#